data_AF-A0A8S1UJ03-F1
#
_entry.id   AF-A0A8S1UJ03-F1
#
_cell.length_a   1.000
_cell.length_b   1.000
_cell.length_c   1.000
_cell.angle_alpha   90.00
_cell.angle_beta   90.00
_cell.angle_gamma   90.00
#
_symmetry.space_group_name_H-M   'P 1'
#
loop_
_entity.id
_entity.type
_entity.pdbx_description
1 polymer ?
#
loop_
_entity_poly.entity_id
_entity_poly.type
_entity_poly.pdbx_seq_one_letter_code
_entity_poly.pdbx_strand_id
1 'polypeptide(L)'
;MYKFLKLIGKDTEKYKKVSFFCLQGQITSSMTYKVYKALKKFHPENSKAIALIINSTGGSLAHAHIIQRKFDLVRKKHNIPLYTFAEDYALSGAFYLLCMGDKIFCNKTSIVGAVGTQIQTLNILNLLEHYKLEVRTFNSGSNETFLQQLDPLSNNTSTNILENISEQQNQQLQLQIRQMIENRQNKEQVLTGSIFNGQQLFEDYKFIDGIGQYLNVLSNEYPQNKIENATQKTQREKMIEFFESKLK
;
A
#
# COMPACT_ATOMS: atom_id res chain seq x y z
N MET A 1 23.95 -21.11 -3.05
CA MET A 1 23.36 -22.24 -3.81
C MET A 1 22.81 -21.82 -5.17
N TYR A 2 21.82 -20.93 -5.29
CA TYR A 2 21.24 -20.53 -6.59
C TYR A 2 22.25 -19.96 -7.60
N LYS A 3 23.09 -18.98 -7.20
CA LYS A 3 24.15 -18.44 -8.07
C LYS A 3 25.11 -19.52 -8.57
N PHE A 4 25.47 -20.47 -7.71
CA PHE A 4 26.34 -21.60 -8.05
C PHE A 4 25.67 -22.57 -9.03
N LEU A 5 24.39 -22.93 -8.81
CA LEU A 5 23.62 -23.79 -9.71
C LEU A 5 23.45 -23.17 -11.10
N LYS A 6 23.21 -21.85 -11.17
CA LYS A 6 23.14 -21.11 -12.44
C LYS A 6 24.47 -21.07 -13.19
N LEU A 7 25.59 -20.93 -12.45
CA LEU A 7 26.95 -20.95 -13.00
C LEU A 7 27.33 -22.30 -13.63
N ILE A 8 26.83 -23.41 -13.08
CA ILE A 8 27.07 -24.76 -13.61
C ILE A 8 26.00 -25.24 -14.60
N GLY A 9 25.16 -24.32 -15.12
CA GLY A 9 24.15 -24.62 -16.15
C GLY A 9 23.00 -25.52 -15.69
N LYS A 10 22.79 -25.72 -14.38
CA LYS A 10 21.66 -26.49 -13.87
C LYS A 10 20.37 -25.66 -13.92
N ASP A 11 19.26 -26.33 -14.22
CA ASP A 11 17.95 -25.71 -14.12
C ASP A 11 17.68 -25.24 -12.68
N THR A 12 17.48 -23.94 -12.54
CA THR A 12 17.28 -23.25 -11.25
C THR A 12 15.83 -22.91 -10.98
N GLU A 13 14.92 -23.16 -11.94
CA GLU A 13 13.49 -22.91 -11.81
C GLU A 13 12.88 -23.61 -10.59
N LYS A 14 13.26 -24.88 -10.36
CA LYS A 14 12.81 -25.67 -9.20
C LYS A 14 13.19 -25.07 -7.84
N TYR A 15 14.19 -24.18 -7.79
CA TYR A 15 14.66 -23.55 -6.55
C TYR A 15 14.16 -22.11 -6.38
N LYS A 16 13.39 -21.59 -7.34
CA LYS A 16 12.74 -20.29 -7.17
C LYS A 16 11.65 -20.36 -6.10
N LYS A 17 11.42 -19.23 -5.45
CA LYS A 17 10.45 -19.09 -4.36
C LYS A 17 9.39 -18.05 -4.69
N VAL A 18 8.23 -18.18 -4.07
CA VAL A 18 7.23 -17.10 -4.04
C VAL A 18 7.56 -16.22 -2.83
N SER A 19 7.68 -14.91 -3.03
CA SER A 19 8.03 -13.99 -1.94
C SER A 19 6.88 -13.05 -1.68
N PHE A 20 6.40 -13.02 -0.44
CA PHE A 20 5.28 -12.16 -0.06
C PHE A 20 5.71 -11.05 0.89
N PHE A 21 5.03 -9.91 0.78
CA PHE A 21 5.27 -8.71 1.58
C PHE A 21 3.98 -8.32 2.28
N CYS A 22 4.01 -8.21 3.61
CA CYS A 22 2.86 -7.78 4.41
C CYS A 22 2.82 -6.26 4.53
N LEU A 23 1.70 -5.65 4.12
CA LEU A 23 1.39 -4.23 4.25
C LEU A 23 0.26 -4.08 5.27
N GLN A 24 0.64 -3.95 6.55
CA GLN A 24 -0.29 -3.95 7.68
C GLN A 24 -0.39 -2.57 8.35
N GLY A 25 -1.62 -2.09 8.56
CA GLY A 25 -1.91 -0.81 9.19
C GLY A 25 -1.84 0.37 8.21
N GLN A 26 -1.76 1.59 8.74
CA GLN A 26 -1.79 2.80 7.93
C GLN A 26 -0.52 2.96 7.07
N ILE A 27 -0.69 3.36 5.82
CA ILE A 27 0.39 3.67 4.88
C ILE A 27 1.07 4.98 5.32
N THR A 28 2.29 4.84 5.81
CA THR A 28 3.12 5.91 6.37
C THR A 28 4.55 5.84 5.84
N SER A 29 5.36 6.83 6.17
CA SER A 29 6.82 6.79 5.93
C SER A 29 7.48 5.58 6.58
N SER A 30 7.04 5.20 7.78
CA SER A 30 7.54 4.02 8.50
C SER A 30 7.26 2.72 7.74
N MET A 31 6.04 2.53 7.23
CA MET A 31 5.71 1.39 6.37
C MET A 31 6.57 1.39 5.10
N THR A 32 6.69 2.54 4.45
CA THR A 32 7.52 2.71 3.25
C THR A 32 8.97 2.30 3.50
N TYR A 33 9.54 2.71 4.62
CA TYR A 33 10.90 2.34 5.01
C TYR A 33 11.05 0.84 5.26
N LYS A 34 10.07 0.21 5.92
CA LYS A 34 10.04 -1.26 6.12
C LYS A 34 10.01 -1.99 4.78
N VAL A 35 9.15 -1.57 3.85
CA VAL A 35 9.08 -2.13 2.50
C VAL A 35 10.40 -1.94 1.75
N TYR A 36 10.99 -0.74 1.82
CA TYR A 36 12.28 -0.47 1.20
C TYR A 36 13.40 -1.39 1.75
N LYS A 37 13.47 -1.57 3.07
CA LYS A 37 14.43 -2.47 3.72
C LYS A 37 14.22 -3.92 3.30
N ALA A 38 12.97 -4.36 3.17
CA ALA A 38 12.62 -5.68 2.66
C ALA A 38 13.06 -5.85 1.20
N LEU A 39 12.75 -4.89 0.33
CA LEU A 39 13.13 -4.90 -1.08
C LEU A 39 14.65 -4.85 -1.30
N LYS A 40 15.41 -4.17 -0.44
CA LYS A 40 16.88 -4.15 -0.51
C LYS A 40 17.51 -5.53 -0.28
N LYS A 41 16.85 -6.39 0.51
CA LYS A 41 17.27 -7.77 0.79
C LYS A 41 16.63 -8.79 -0.15
N PHE A 42 15.62 -8.35 -0.90
CA PHE A 42 14.91 -9.20 -1.82
C PHE A 42 15.79 -9.53 -3.02
N HIS A 43 15.80 -10.81 -3.38
CA HIS A 43 16.55 -11.36 -4.51
C HIS A 43 15.56 -11.68 -5.64
N PRO A 44 15.21 -10.70 -6.50
CA PRO A 44 14.21 -10.89 -7.54
C PRO A 44 14.57 -12.01 -8.51
N GLU A 45 15.86 -12.23 -8.78
CA GLU A 45 16.35 -13.31 -9.62
C GLU A 45 15.97 -14.73 -9.13
N ASN A 46 15.66 -14.87 -7.84
CA ASN A 46 15.28 -16.12 -7.20
C ASN A 46 13.76 -16.22 -6.99
N SER A 47 12.99 -15.23 -7.44
CA SER A 47 11.55 -15.15 -7.19
C SER A 47 10.76 -15.59 -8.42
N LYS A 48 9.81 -16.50 -8.20
CA LYS A 48 8.87 -16.96 -9.23
C LYS A 48 7.66 -16.03 -9.33
N ALA A 49 7.25 -15.46 -8.20
CA ALA A 49 6.18 -14.49 -8.08
C ALA A 49 6.39 -13.63 -6.83
N ILE A 50 5.88 -12.40 -6.88
CA ILE A 50 5.77 -11.51 -5.72
C ILE A 50 4.30 -11.47 -5.30
N ALA A 51 4.03 -11.44 -4.00
CA ALA A 51 2.70 -11.21 -3.47
C ALA A 51 2.68 -10.05 -2.47
N LEU A 52 1.69 -9.17 -2.56
CA LEU A 52 1.41 -8.15 -1.54
C LEU A 52 0.21 -8.59 -0.72
N ILE A 53 0.40 -8.75 0.59
CA ILE A 53 -0.67 -9.09 1.53
C ILE A 53 -1.07 -7.79 2.21
N ILE A 54 -2.23 -7.26 1.84
CA ILE A 54 -2.68 -5.92 2.20
C ILE A 54 -3.75 -6.03 3.27
N ASN A 55 -3.48 -5.40 4.41
CA ASN A 55 -4.45 -5.20 5.47
C ASN A 55 -4.32 -3.75 5.98
N SER A 56 -4.93 -2.83 5.24
CA SER A 56 -4.73 -1.41 5.42
C SER A 56 -5.97 -0.60 5.04
N THR A 57 -6.29 0.38 5.90
CA THR A 57 -7.34 1.38 5.66
C THR A 57 -6.86 2.55 4.79
N GLY A 58 -5.64 2.47 4.23
CA GLY A 58 -5.03 3.53 3.43
C GLY A 58 -4.03 4.36 4.23
N GLY A 59 -3.93 5.65 3.91
CA GLY A 59 -2.97 6.56 4.53
C GLY A 59 -2.40 7.55 3.53
N SER A 60 -1.11 7.86 3.65
CA SER A 60 -0.45 8.81 2.75
C SER A 60 -0.41 8.30 1.31
N LEU A 61 -1.06 9.03 0.41
CA LEU A 61 -1.05 8.75 -1.03
C LEU A 61 0.38 8.80 -1.60
N ALA A 62 1.20 9.76 -1.18
CA ALA A 62 2.59 9.86 -1.61
C ALA A 62 3.38 8.60 -1.25
N HIS A 63 3.20 8.06 -0.03
CA HIS A 63 3.84 6.83 0.38
C HIS A 63 3.29 5.59 -0.33
N ALA A 64 1.98 5.53 -0.59
CA ALA A 64 1.40 4.48 -1.44
C ALA A 64 2.01 4.48 -2.84
N HIS A 65 2.16 5.66 -3.46
CA HIS A 65 2.80 5.82 -4.76
C HIS A 65 4.27 5.37 -4.76
N ILE A 66 5.04 5.72 -3.71
CA ILE A 66 6.42 5.26 -3.57
C ILE A 66 6.49 3.72 -3.49
N ILE A 67 5.63 3.10 -2.68
CA ILE A 67 5.56 1.64 -2.54
C ILE A 67 5.22 1.00 -3.89
N GLN A 68 4.17 1.48 -4.56
CA GLN A 68 3.74 0.99 -5.87
C GLN A 68 4.89 1.05 -6.88
N ARG A 69 5.55 2.21 -7.00
CA ARG A 69 6.63 2.42 -7.98
C ARG A 69 7.83 1.51 -7.69
N LYS A 70 8.14 1.27 -6.42
CA LYS A 70 9.24 0.35 -6.04
C LYS A 70 8.94 -1.09 -6.46
N PHE A 71 7.74 -1.58 -6.20
CA PHE A 71 7.36 -2.92 -6.64
C PHE A 71 7.27 -3.01 -8.16
N ASP A 72 6.67 -2.02 -8.83
CA ASP A 72 6.51 -1.96 -10.30
C ASP A 72 7.87 -2.01 -11.01
N LEU A 73 8.85 -1.22 -10.56
CA LEU A 73 10.22 -1.24 -11.09
C LEU A 73 10.89 -2.60 -10.93
N VAL A 74 10.82 -3.20 -9.74
CA VAL A 74 11.45 -4.50 -9.46
C VAL A 74 10.81 -5.59 -10.30
N ARG A 75 9.48 -5.65 -10.35
CA ARG A 75 8.78 -6.72 -11.06
C ARG A 75 8.94 -6.61 -12.57
N LYS A 76 8.88 -5.41 -13.16
CA LYS A 76 9.03 -5.21 -14.61
C LYS A 76 10.45 -5.52 -15.07
N LYS A 77 11.46 -5.05 -14.33
CA LYS A 77 12.87 -5.34 -14.63
C LYS A 77 13.17 -6.84 -14.70
N HIS A 78 12.48 -7.64 -13.90
CA HIS A 78 12.73 -9.08 -13.77
C HIS A 78 11.62 -9.95 -14.35
N ASN A 79 10.61 -9.35 -14.99
CA ASN A 79 9.41 -10.00 -15.50
C ASN A 79 8.74 -10.95 -14.49
N ILE A 80 8.53 -10.47 -13.27
CA ILE A 80 7.95 -11.25 -12.18
C ILE A 80 6.44 -10.92 -12.06
N PRO A 81 5.55 -11.93 -12.03
CA PRO A 81 4.13 -11.69 -11.80
C PRO A 81 3.89 -11.19 -10.36
N LEU A 82 2.94 -10.29 -10.22
CA LEU A 82 2.54 -9.70 -8.94
C LEU A 82 1.11 -10.10 -8.59
N TYR A 83 0.98 -10.70 -7.42
CA TYR A 83 -0.30 -11.02 -6.79
C TYR A 83 -0.57 -9.97 -5.71
N THR A 84 -1.82 -9.57 -5.57
CA THR A 84 -2.25 -8.71 -4.48
C THR A 84 -3.44 -9.34 -3.79
N PHE A 85 -3.42 -9.30 -2.46
CA PHE A 85 -4.43 -9.90 -1.61
C PHE A 85 -4.95 -8.85 -0.64
N ALA A 86 -6.26 -8.66 -0.57
CA ALA A 86 -6.89 -7.93 0.53
C ALA A 86 -7.27 -8.93 1.64
N GLU A 87 -6.79 -8.71 2.86
CA GLU A 87 -7.23 -9.43 4.07
C GLU A 87 -8.50 -8.77 4.62
N ASP A 88 -8.42 -8.03 5.73
CA ASP A 88 -9.60 -7.36 6.28
C ASP A 88 -9.90 -6.06 5.51
N TYR A 89 -8.86 -5.27 5.21
CA TYR A 89 -9.01 -3.96 4.59
C TYR A 89 -8.07 -3.74 3.40
N ALA A 90 -8.61 -3.14 2.34
CA ALA A 90 -7.82 -2.45 1.32
C ALA A 90 -8.58 -1.20 0.85
N LEU A 91 -8.48 -0.12 1.63
CA LEU A 91 -9.20 1.14 1.41
C LEU A 91 -8.29 2.27 0.92
N SER A 92 -8.84 3.20 0.13
CA SER A 92 -8.15 4.41 -0.35
C SER A 92 -6.76 4.07 -0.96
N GLY A 93 -5.65 4.60 -0.42
CA GLY A 93 -4.30 4.30 -0.90
C GLY A 93 -3.91 2.81 -0.85
N ALA A 94 -4.56 1.99 -0.03
CA ALA A 94 -4.35 0.55 -0.02
C ALA A 94 -5.09 -0.15 -1.16
N PHE A 95 -6.28 0.35 -1.56
CA PHE A 95 -6.96 -0.11 -2.76
C PHE A 95 -6.13 0.19 -4.02
N TYR A 96 -5.47 1.36 -4.06
CA TYR A 96 -4.49 1.68 -5.09
C TYR A 96 -3.36 0.64 -5.20
N LEU A 97 -2.83 0.18 -4.06
CA LEU A 97 -1.84 -0.89 -4.01
C LEU A 97 -2.43 -2.29 -4.30
N LEU A 98 -3.73 -2.49 -4.10
CA LEU A 98 -4.41 -3.72 -4.50
C LEU A 98 -4.49 -3.80 -6.03
N CYS A 99 -4.85 -2.69 -6.68
CA CYS A 99 -5.07 -2.60 -8.13
C CYS A 99 -3.81 -2.82 -8.99
N MET A 100 -2.60 -2.75 -8.43
CA MET A 100 -1.36 -2.99 -9.19
C MET A 100 -1.06 -4.48 -9.45
N GLY A 101 -1.84 -5.39 -8.86
CA GLY A 101 -1.69 -6.84 -9.04
C GLY A 101 -2.11 -7.30 -10.41
N ASP A 102 -1.32 -8.17 -11.03
CA ASP A 102 -1.75 -8.92 -12.22
C ASP A 102 -2.89 -9.85 -11.88
N LYS A 103 -2.84 -10.42 -10.67
CA LYS A 103 -3.93 -11.15 -10.06
C LYS A 103 -4.29 -10.53 -8.71
N ILE A 104 -5.57 -10.22 -8.54
CA ILE A 104 -6.15 -9.55 -7.39
C ILE A 104 -7.09 -10.54 -6.70
N PHE A 105 -6.88 -10.76 -5.41
CA PHE A 105 -7.70 -11.62 -4.59
C PHE A 105 -8.18 -10.88 -3.34
N CYS A 106 -9.36 -11.24 -2.86
CA CYS A 106 -9.89 -10.75 -1.59
C CYS A 106 -10.39 -11.92 -0.73
N ASN A 107 -10.58 -11.68 0.57
CA ASN A 107 -11.50 -12.50 1.37
C ASN A 107 -12.96 -12.10 1.03
N LYS A 108 -13.92 -13.02 1.20
CA LYS A 108 -15.36 -12.73 1.03
C LYS A 108 -15.79 -11.49 1.81
N THR A 109 -15.28 -11.36 3.03
CA THR A 109 -15.65 -10.29 3.97
C THR A 109 -14.68 -9.11 3.97
N SER A 110 -13.67 -9.09 3.09
CA SER A 110 -12.75 -7.95 2.99
C SER A 110 -13.53 -6.67 2.71
N ILE A 111 -13.16 -5.56 3.36
CA ILE A 111 -13.74 -4.23 3.12
C ILE A 111 -12.76 -3.45 2.23
N VAL A 112 -13.18 -3.16 1.01
CA VAL A 112 -12.31 -2.68 -0.08
C VAL A 112 -12.95 -1.53 -0.84
N GLY A 113 -12.14 -0.71 -1.51
CA GLY A 113 -12.61 0.47 -2.25
C GLY A 113 -12.34 1.77 -1.50
N ALA A 114 -13.34 2.64 -1.36
CA ALA A 114 -13.20 4.00 -0.80
C ALA A 114 -12.06 4.79 -1.45
N VAL A 115 -12.00 4.77 -2.79
CA VAL A 115 -10.99 5.52 -3.54
C VAL A 115 -11.29 7.01 -3.42
N GLY A 116 -10.45 7.71 -2.66
CA GLY A 116 -10.61 9.14 -2.41
C GLY A 116 -9.42 9.69 -1.63
N THR A 117 -9.32 11.01 -1.65
CA THR A 117 -8.36 11.80 -0.87
C THR A 117 -9.14 12.68 0.09
N GLN A 118 -8.60 12.85 1.29
CA GLN A 118 -9.18 13.72 2.30
C GLN A 118 -8.06 14.46 3.01
N ILE A 119 -8.28 15.74 3.27
CA ILE A 119 -7.45 16.55 4.14
C ILE A 119 -8.30 16.85 5.37
N GLN A 120 -7.87 16.34 6.52
CA GLN A 120 -8.57 16.54 7.77
C GLN A 120 -7.83 17.58 8.61
N THR A 121 -8.54 18.62 9.02
CA THR A 121 -8.07 19.60 10.01
C THR A 121 -8.95 19.52 11.25
N LEU A 122 -8.41 19.97 12.38
CA LEU A 122 -9.13 20.07 13.65
C LEU A 122 -9.24 21.56 13.99
N ASN A 123 -10.43 22.02 14.36
CA ASN A 123 -10.65 23.36 14.88
C ASN A 123 -10.99 23.27 16.37
N ILE A 124 -10.16 23.87 17.22
CA ILE A 124 -10.33 23.90 18.69
C ILE A 124 -10.57 25.31 19.24
N LEU A 125 -10.85 26.29 18.39
CA LEU A 125 -10.98 27.69 18.82
C LEU A 125 -12.05 27.89 19.91
N ASN A 126 -13.23 27.30 19.73
CA ASN A 126 -14.31 27.39 20.73
C ASN A 126 -13.92 26.75 22.08
N LEU A 127 -13.07 25.71 22.05
CA LEU A 127 -12.57 25.06 23.26
C LEU A 127 -11.58 25.98 23.99
N LEU A 128 -10.68 26.63 23.26
CA LEU A 128 -9.73 27.59 23.84
C LEU A 128 -10.44 28.81 24.43
N GLU A 129 -11.46 29.32 23.73
CA GLU A 129 -12.29 30.42 24.21
C GLU A 129 -13.01 30.07 25.52
N HIS A 130 -13.56 28.85 25.63
CA HIS A 130 -14.22 28.37 26.85
C HIS A 130 -13.28 28.40 28.07
N TYR A 131 -12.02 28.01 27.88
CA TYR A 131 -11.00 28.03 28.95
C TYR A 131 -10.25 29.36 29.05
N LYS A 132 -10.64 30.38 28.28
CA LYS A 132 -9.99 31.70 28.22
C LYS A 132 -8.49 31.61 27.92
N LEU A 133 -8.10 30.66 27.06
CA LEU A 133 -6.73 30.48 26.60
C LEU A 133 -6.51 31.25 25.29
N GLU A 134 -5.46 32.07 25.25
CA GLU A 134 -5.03 32.78 24.04
C GLU A 134 -3.81 32.10 23.42
N VAL A 135 -3.85 31.88 22.11
CA VAL A 135 -2.66 31.48 21.33
C VAL A 135 -2.24 32.66 20.46
N ARG A 136 -0.98 33.07 20.57
CA ARG A 136 -0.39 34.16 19.78
C ARG A 136 0.67 33.58 18.85
N THR A 137 0.52 33.83 17.55
CA THR A 137 1.44 33.38 16.52
C THR A 137 2.05 34.60 15.83
N PHE A 138 3.38 34.62 15.67
CA PHE A 138 4.09 35.66 14.93
C PHE A 138 4.71 35.01 13.69
N ASN A 139 4.31 35.47 12.50
CA ASN A 139 4.76 34.91 11.22
C ASN A 139 5.55 35.94 10.43
N SER A 140 6.47 35.45 9.59
CA SER A 140 7.21 36.27 8.63
C SER A 140 6.45 36.46 7.31
N GLY A 141 5.50 35.57 7.00
CA GLY A 141 4.73 35.57 5.75
C GLY A 141 3.23 35.34 5.95
N SER A 142 2.42 35.86 5.02
CA SER A 142 0.95 35.86 5.12
C SER A 142 0.28 34.48 5.03
N ASN A 143 0.99 33.46 4.54
CA ASN A 143 0.44 32.12 4.29
C ASN A 143 1.01 31.04 5.25
N GLU A 144 1.78 31.43 6.27
CA GLU A 144 2.50 30.48 7.15
C GLU A 144 1.60 29.79 8.20
N THR A 145 0.37 30.26 8.44
CA THR A 145 -0.61 29.62 9.34
C THR A 145 -1.55 28.63 8.68
N PHE A 146 -1.46 28.44 7.36
CA PHE A 146 -2.43 27.75 6.52
C PHE A 146 -2.82 26.32 6.95
N LEU A 147 -1.97 25.63 7.73
CA LEU A 147 -2.23 24.28 8.27
C LEU A 147 -2.27 24.22 9.80
N GLN A 148 -2.25 25.37 10.49
CA GLN A 148 -2.36 25.38 11.94
C GLN A 148 -3.81 25.07 12.34
N GLN A 149 -3.97 24.20 13.35
CA GLN A 149 -5.28 23.80 13.93
C GLN A 149 -6.03 24.94 14.64
N LEU A 150 -5.45 26.15 14.59
CA LEU A 150 -5.86 27.35 15.30
C LEU A 150 -6.19 28.50 14.35
N ASP A 151 -6.12 28.27 13.03
CA ASP A 151 -6.57 29.26 12.07
C ASP A 151 -8.11 29.23 12.03
N PRO A 152 -8.81 30.36 12.24
CA PRO A 152 -10.25 30.41 12.07
C PRO A 152 -10.59 29.97 10.65
N LEU A 153 -11.44 28.96 10.51
CA LEU A 153 -11.97 28.51 9.21
C LEU A 153 -12.65 29.63 8.41
N SER A 154 -12.81 30.84 8.98
CA SER A 154 -13.35 32.03 8.31
C SER A 154 -12.49 32.56 7.16
N ASN A 155 -11.23 32.12 7.01
CA ASN A 155 -10.45 32.39 5.81
C ASN A 155 -10.86 31.45 4.68
N ASN A 156 -12.00 31.74 4.02
CA ASN A 156 -12.57 30.99 2.88
C ASN A 156 -11.57 30.68 1.76
N THR A 157 -10.49 31.44 1.65
CA THR A 157 -9.39 31.19 0.70
C THR A 157 -8.64 29.89 1.01
N SER A 158 -8.46 29.54 2.29
CA SER A 158 -7.66 28.37 2.68
C SER A 158 -8.40 27.04 2.48
N THR A 159 -9.70 27.01 2.77
CA THR A 159 -10.57 25.87 2.51
C THR A 159 -10.64 25.55 1.02
N ASN A 160 -10.82 26.57 0.18
CA ASN A 160 -10.87 26.41 -1.28
C ASN A 160 -9.55 25.86 -1.84
N ILE A 161 -8.39 26.28 -1.32
CA ILE A 161 -7.09 25.77 -1.78
C ILE A 161 -6.92 24.29 -1.40
N LEU A 162 -7.25 23.90 -0.16
CA LEU A 162 -7.13 22.51 0.30
C LEU A 162 -8.11 21.56 -0.41
N GLU A 163 -9.33 22.02 -0.65
CA GLU A 163 -10.33 21.28 -1.43
C GLU A 163 -9.84 21.07 -2.87
N ASN A 164 -9.36 22.12 -3.54
CA ASN A 164 -8.78 22.02 -4.88
C ASN A 164 -7.59 21.05 -4.92
N ILE A 165 -6.69 21.12 -3.94
CA ILE A 165 -5.55 20.19 -3.84
C ILE A 165 -6.05 18.76 -3.66
N SER A 166 -7.03 18.54 -2.77
CA SER A 166 -7.60 17.22 -2.53
C SER A 166 -8.25 16.67 -3.80
N GLU A 167 -9.02 17.48 -4.53
CA GLU A 167 -9.66 17.09 -5.78
C GLU A 167 -8.63 16.71 -6.85
N GLN A 168 -7.60 17.53 -7.06
CA GLN A 168 -6.51 17.24 -8.00
C GLN A 168 -5.79 15.93 -7.65
N GLN A 169 -5.52 15.69 -6.36
CA GLN A 169 -4.93 14.45 -5.90
C GLN A 169 -5.85 13.25 -6.15
N ASN A 170 -7.17 13.40 -5.97
CA ASN A 170 -8.15 12.35 -6.24
C ASN A 170 -8.21 12.02 -7.74
N GLN A 171 -8.27 13.04 -8.60
CA GLN A 171 -8.27 12.88 -10.04
C GLN A 171 -7.02 12.12 -10.49
N GLN A 172 -5.85 12.51 -9.99
CA GLN A 172 -4.59 11.83 -10.31
C GLN A 172 -4.56 10.38 -9.80
N LEU A 173 -5.07 10.14 -8.58
CA LEU A 173 -5.20 8.79 -8.03
C LEU A 173 -6.08 7.90 -8.91
N GLN A 174 -7.27 8.39 -9.28
CA GLN A 174 -8.18 7.65 -10.15
C GLN A 174 -7.58 7.37 -11.52
N LEU A 175 -6.90 8.34 -12.13
CA LEU A 175 -6.20 8.14 -13.41
C LEU A 175 -5.15 7.03 -13.32
N GLN A 176 -4.33 7.02 -12.26
CA GLN A 176 -3.33 5.97 -12.06
C GLN A 176 -3.97 4.60 -11.82
N ILE A 177 -5.07 4.52 -11.07
CA ILE A 177 -5.79 3.26 -10.88
C ILE A 177 -6.34 2.77 -12.22
N ARG A 178 -7.01 3.64 -13.00
CA ARG A 178 -7.58 3.30 -14.33
C ARG A 178 -6.54 2.66 -15.25
N GLN A 179 -5.31 3.19 -15.25
CA GLN A 179 -4.20 2.63 -16.04
C GLN A 179 -3.80 1.22 -15.59
N MET A 180 -3.84 0.92 -14.29
CA MET A 180 -3.49 -0.41 -13.77
C MET A 180 -4.59 -1.44 -14.01
N ILE A 181 -5.85 -1.01 -14.07
CA ILE A 181 -7.03 -1.89 -14.15
C ILE A 181 -7.70 -1.87 -15.53
N GLU A 182 -7.00 -1.44 -16.57
CA GLU A 182 -7.56 -1.28 -17.91
C GLU A 182 -8.28 -2.54 -18.40
N ASN A 183 -7.74 -3.72 -18.08
CA ASN A 183 -8.29 -5.02 -18.48
C ASN A 183 -9.39 -5.56 -17.53
N ARG A 184 -9.79 -4.80 -16.51
CA ARG A 184 -10.80 -5.23 -15.51
C ARG A 184 -12.22 -4.84 -15.92
N GLN A 185 -13.18 -5.71 -15.60
CA GLN A 185 -14.61 -5.46 -15.82
C GLN A 185 -15.15 -4.47 -14.80
N ASN A 186 -16.20 -3.72 -15.17
CA ASN A 186 -16.92 -2.79 -14.28
C ASN A 186 -16.04 -1.77 -13.52
N LYS A 187 -14.83 -1.50 -14.02
CA LYS A 187 -13.83 -0.63 -13.40
C LYS A 187 -14.35 0.77 -13.05
N GLU A 188 -15.19 1.35 -13.90
CA GLU A 188 -15.78 2.67 -13.66
C GLU A 188 -16.72 2.69 -12.44
N GLN A 189 -17.47 1.60 -12.23
CA GLN A 189 -18.38 1.49 -11.08
C GLN A 189 -17.60 1.31 -9.77
N VAL A 190 -16.49 0.57 -9.82
CA VAL A 190 -15.60 0.36 -8.67
C VAL A 190 -14.84 1.63 -8.28
N LEU A 191 -14.60 2.54 -9.23
CA LEU A 191 -13.90 3.81 -8.99
C LEU A 191 -14.78 4.97 -8.50
N THR A 192 -16.05 4.71 -8.17
CA THR A 192 -17.01 5.73 -7.70
C THR A 192 -16.74 6.29 -6.30
N GLY A 193 -15.72 5.79 -5.60
CA GLY A 193 -15.47 6.12 -4.19
C GLY A 193 -16.30 5.29 -3.20
N SER A 194 -17.11 4.34 -3.69
CA SER A 194 -17.91 3.43 -2.88
C SER A 194 -17.05 2.39 -2.14
N ILE A 195 -17.61 1.81 -1.08
CA ILE A 195 -17.05 0.67 -0.35
C ILE A 195 -17.77 -0.59 -0.80
N PHE A 196 -17.00 -1.66 -0.99
CA PHE A 196 -17.49 -2.98 -1.36
C PHE A 196 -16.96 -4.01 -0.38
N ASN A 197 -17.68 -5.13 -0.25
CA ASN A 197 -17.04 -6.33 0.27
C ASN A 197 -16.36 -7.12 -0.86
N GLY A 198 -15.45 -8.04 -0.51
CA GLY A 198 -14.74 -8.84 -1.51
C GLY A 198 -15.66 -9.71 -2.35
N GLN A 199 -16.72 -10.27 -1.76
CA GLN A 199 -17.71 -11.09 -2.46
C GLN A 199 -18.40 -10.30 -3.59
N GLN A 200 -18.84 -9.07 -3.33
CA GLN A 200 -19.45 -8.18 -4.31
C GLN A 200 -18.47 -7.86 -5.45
N LEU A 201 -17.22 -7.52 -5.13
CA LEU A 201 -16.21 -7.26 -6.15
C LEU A 201 -15.97 -8.46 -7.08
N PHE A 202 -16.12 -9.69 -6.57
CA PHE A 202 -15.94 -10.89 -7.35
C PHE A 202 -17.18 -11.25 -8.18
N GLU A 203 -18.36 -11.32 -7.56
CA GLU A 203 -19.56 -11.85 -8.22
C GLU A 203 -20.30 -10.78 -9.05
N ASP A 204 -20.54 -9.62 -8.44
CA ASP A 204 -21.35 -8.56 -9.04
C ASP A 204 -20.52 -7.74 -10.04
N TYR A 205 -19.32 -7.33 -9.61
CA TYR A 205 -18.46 -6.47 -10.42
C TYR A 205 -17.47 -7.25 -11.29
N LYS A 206 -17.21 -8.54 -11.01
CA LYS A 206 -16.22 -9.35 -11.75
C LYS A 206 -14.88 -8.63 -11.90
N PHE A 207 -14.51 -7.89 -10.86
CA PHE A 207 -13.38 -6.96 -10.86
C PHE A 207 -12.08 -7.65 -10.43
N ILE A 208 -12.18 -8.58 -9.48
CA ILE A 208 -11.05 -9.35 -8.94
C ILE A 208 -11.01 -10.76 -9.52
N ASP A 209 -9.84 -11.41 -9.46
CA ASP A 209 -9.62 -12.73 -10.05
C ASP A 209 -10.17 -13.88 -9.20
N GLY A 210 -10.35 -13.65 -7.90
CA GLY A 210 -10.93 -14.67 -7.05
C GLY A 210 -11.04 -14.28 -5.59
N ILE A 211 -11.67 -15.20 -4.85
CA ILE A 211 -11.74 -15.15 -3.41
C ILE A 211 -10.81 -16.19 -2.81
N GLY A 212 -9.94 -15.78 -1.90
CA GLY A 212 -9.04 -16.70 -1.24
C GLY A 212 -8.01 -16.06 -0.34
N GLN A 213 -7.56 -16.83 0.65
CA GLN A 213 -6.41 -16.48 1.46
C GLN A 213 -5.12 -16.72 0.67
N TYR A 214 -4.12 -15.85 0.89
CA TYR A 214 -2.91 -15.85 0.09
C TYR A 214 -2.14 -17.17 0.12
N LEU A 215 -2.06 -17.85 1.27
CA LEU A 215 -1.38 -19.14 1.36
C LEU A 215 -2.04 -20.18 0.48
N ASN A 216 -3.37 -20.31 0.55
CA ASN A 216 -4.10 -21.32 -0.22
C ASN A 216 -3.95 -21.06 -1.73
N VAL A 217 -4.13 -19.81 -2.16
CA VAL A 217 -4.00 -19.44 -3.58
C VAL A 217 -2.59 -19.69 -4.08
N LEU A 218 -1.57 -19.19 -3.38
CA LEU A 218 -0.18 -19.30 -3.81
C LEU A 218 0.35 -20.75 -3.73
N SER A 219 -0.09 -21.54 -2.74
CA SER A 219 0.29 -22.96 -2.64
C SER A 219 -0.35 -23.79 -3.76
N ASN A 220 -1.57 -23.46 -4.17
CA ASN A 220 -2.23 -24.14 -5.29
C ASN A 220 -1.60 -23.76 -6.64
N GLU A 221 -1.27 -22.48 -6.83
CA GLU A 221 -0.63 -22.02 -8.07
C GLU A 221 0.85 -22.41 -8.18
N TYR A 222 1.55 -22.52 -7.05
CA TYR A 222 2.98 -22.81 -6.99
C TYR A 222 3.30 -23.97 -6.03
N PRO A 223 2.76 -25.18 -6.26
CA PRO A 223 2.83 -26.30 -5.30
C PRO A 223 4.25 -26.81 -5.02
N GLN A 224 5.18 -26.57 -5.95
CA GLN A 224 6.58 -27.00 -5.83
C GLN A 224 7.50 -25.89 -5.29
N ASN A 225 6.98 -24.68 -5.08
CA ASN A 225 7.80 -23.53 -4.69
C ASN A 225 7.57 -23.18 -3.22
N LYS A 226 8.65 -22.89 -2.52
CA LYS A 226 8.57 -22.37 -1.15
C LYS A 226 7.97 -20.96 -1.17
N ILE A 227 7.01 -20.71 -0.27
CA ILE A 227 6.43 -19.38 -0.02
C ILE A 227 7.16 -18.77 1.18
N GLU A 228 7.79 -17.61 0.99
CA GLU A 228 8.59 -16.95 2.02
C GLU A 228 8.15 -15.51 2.29
N ASN A 229 8.11 -15.15 3.57
CA ASN A 229 7.86 -13.78 4.00
C ASN A 229 9.12 -12.93 3.80
N ALA A 230 9.05 -11.96 2.88
CA ALA A 230 10.14 -11.03 2.62
C ALA A 230 10.14 -9.81 3.56
N THR A 231 9.04 -9.56 4.29
CA THR A 231 8.94 -8.46 5.27
C THR A 231 9.53 -8.80 6.64
N GLN A 232 9.58 -10.07 7.03
CA GLN A 232 10.16 -10.47 8.32
C GLN A 232 11.69 -10.57 8.26
N LYS A 233 12.33 -10.23 9.38
CA LYS A 233 13.77 -10.47 9.58
C LYS A 233 14.03 -11.97 9.55
N THR A 234 15.09 -12.38 8.86
CA THR A 234 15.51 -13.78 8.87
C THR A 234 15.96 -14.20 10.28
N GLN A 235 15.92 -15.49 10.62
CA GLN A 235 16.42 -15.98 11.91
C GLN A 235 17.86 -15.51 12.18
N ARG A 236 18.70 -15.51 11.15
CA ARG A 236 20.07 -14.99 11.21
C ARG A 236 20.12 -13.51 11.60
N GLU A 237 19.24 -12.69 11.07
CA GLU A 237 19.18 -11.26 11.40
C GLU A 237 18.67 -11.01 12.81
N LYS A 238 17.66 -11.80 13.24
CA LYS A 238 17.20 -11.77 14.63
C LYS A 238 18.33 -12.16 15.59
N MET A 239 19.14 -13.17 15.24
CA MET A 239 20.31 -13.55 16.01
C MET A 239 21.38 -12.45 16.04
N ILE A 240 21.73 -11.85 14.89
CA ILE A 240 22.74 -10.79 14.84
C ILE A 240 22.32 -9.60 15.71
N GLU A 241 21.09 -9.12 15.58
CA GLU A 241 20.59 -8.02 16.43
C GLU A 241 20.54 -8.41 17.91
N PHE A 242 20.17 -9.66 18.23
CA PHE A 242 20.20 -10.15 19.60
C PHE A 242 21.62 -10.08 20.18
N PHE A 243 22.64 -10.53 19.45
CA PHE A 243 24.04 -10.43 19.89
C PHE A 243 24.55 -8.99 19.94
N GLU A 244 24.23 -8.15 18.96
CA GLU A 244 24.61 -6.73 18.97
C GLU A 244 23.96 -5.96 20.13
N SER A 245 22.73 -6.32 20.52
CA SER A 245 22.04 -5.71 21.67
C SER A 245 22.65 -6.10 23.03
N LYS A 246 23.41 -7.20 23.08
CA LYS A 246 24.10 -7.69 24.29
C LYS A 246 25.54 -7.20 24.40
N LEU A 247 26.07 -6.56 23.35
CA LEU A 247 27.42 -5.97 23.29
C LEU A 247 27.42 -4.46 23.59
N LYS A 248 26.25 -3.87 23.86
CA LYS A 248 26.09 -2.51 24.39
C LYS A 248 25.73 -2.57 25.86
#